data_AF-J7LG03-F1
#
_entry.id   AF-J7LG03-F1
#
_cell.length_a   1.000
_cell.length_b   1.000
_cell.length_c   1.000
_cell.angle_alpha   90.00
_cell.angle_beta   90.00
_cell.angle_gamma   90.00
#
_symmetry.space_group_name_H-M   'P 1'
#
loop_
_entity.id
_entity.type
_entity.pdbx_description
1 polymer ?
#
loop_
_entity_poly.entity_id
_entity_poly.type
_entity_poly.pdbx_seq_one_letter_code
_entity_poly.pdbx_strand_id
1 'polypeptide(L)'
;MGVAKETRARAEERLAHDREAADRLPGLLAEVAAAEDALDAARDGGAPAEELHELGVALDTLLTEAMRAAYAHERVLVGPKGYMDRIQRRKRLAHPRVKQATGVAERLLTARETHRLHGIQGVPRPVA
;
A
#
# COMPACT_ATOMS: atom_id res chain seq x y z
N MET A 1 0.87 24.96 -27.77
CA MET A 1 0.59 23.54 -28.14
C MET A 1 1.54 22.53 -27.47
N GLY A 2 2.80 22.88 -27.14
CA GLY A 2 3.76 21.94 -26.52
C GLY A 2 3.44 21.52 -25.08
N VAL A 3 3.12 22.47 -24.18
CA VAL A 3 2.90 22.20 -22.74
C VAL A 3 1.75 21.22 -22.47
N ALA A 4 0.66 21.29 -23.25
CA ALA A 4 -0.47 20.37 -23.10
C ALA A 4 -0.11 18.94 -23.55
N LYS A 5 0.75 18.80 -24.56
CA LYS A 5 1.24 17.50 -25.04
C LYS A 5 2.20 16.87 -24.04
N GLU A 6 3.10 17.66 -23.45
CA GLU A 6 4.02 17.23 -22.40
C GLU A 6 3.28 16.79 -21.12
N THR A 7 2.28 17.58 -20.70
CA THR A 7 1.43 17.24 -19.54
C THR A 7 0.68 15.92 -19.75
N ARG A 8 0.20 15.67 -20.97
CA ARG A 8 -0.47 14.42 -21.32
C ARG A 8 0.49 13.24 -21.31
N ALA A 9 1.67 13.37 -21.91
CA ALA A 9 2.68 12.31 -21.94
C ALA A 9 3.09 11.91 -20.51
N ARG A 10 3.31 12.89 -19.62
CA ARG A 10 3.60 12.64 -18.20
C ARG A 10 2.44 11.97 -17.46
N ALA A 11 1.20 12.31 -17.80
CA ALA A 11 0.02 11.65 -17.23
C ALA A 11 -0.09 10.19 -17.68
N GLU A 12 0.26 9.89 -18.93
CA GLU A 12 0.27 8.53 -19.49
C GLU A 12 1.38 7.68 -18.85
N GLU A 13 2.59 8.23 -18.68
CA GLU A 13 3.71 7.56 -17.98
C GLU A 13 3.35 7.22 -16.53
N ARG A 14 2.81 8.19 -15.77
CA ARG A 14 2.40 7.96 -14.38
C ARG A 14 1.29 6.90 -14.28
N LEU A 15 0.35 6.90 -15.23
CA LEU A 15 -0.69 5.89 -15.29
C LEU A 15 -0.11 4.50 -15.60
N ALA A 16 0.89 4.39 -16.46
CA ALA A 16 1.57 3.13 -16.74
C ALA A 16 2.25 2.56 -15.49
N HIS A 17 3.01 3.39 -14.77
CA HIS A 17 3.63 3.00 -13.50
C HIS A 17 2.57 2.58 -12.46
N ASP A 18 1.46 3.31 -12.36
CA ASP A 18 0.38 2.94 -11.43
C ASP A 18 -0.33 1.64 -11.83
N ARG A 19 -0.38 1.28 -13.12
CA ARG A 19 -0.88 -0.04 -13.57
C ARG A 19 0.05 -1.16 -13.13
N GLU A 20 1.35 -1.03 -13.40
CA GLU A 20 2.35 -2.01 -12.97
C GLU A 20 2.34 -2.22 -11.45
N ALA A 21 2.19 -1.14 -10.68
CA ALA A 21 2.05 -1.22 -9.23
C ALA A 21 0.72 -1.88 -8.80
N ALA A 22 -0.39 -1.54 -9.45
CA ALA A 22 -1.71 -2.10 -9.14
C ALA A 22 -1.79 -3.60 -9.46
N ASP A 23 -1.15 -4.05 -10.53
CA ASP A 23 -1.15 -5.46 -10.95
C ASP A 23 -0.47 -6.38 -9.94
N ARG A 24 0.45 -5.84 -9.12
CA ARG A 24 1.09 -6.57 -8.02
C ARG A 24 0.22 -6.71 -6.77
N LEU A 25 -0.88 -5.96 -6.66
CA LEU A 25 -1.69 -5.93 -5.43
C LEU A 25 -2.17 -7.32 -4.95
N PRO A 26 -2.69 -8.22 -5.81
CA PRO A 26 -3.13 -9.54 -5.34
C PRO A 26 -1.99 -10.39 -4.74
N GLY A 27 -0.79 -10.31 -5.32
CA GLY A 27 0.39 -11.01 -4.80
C GLY A 27 0.82 -10.44 -3.46
N LEU A 28 0.89 -9.11 -3.35
CA LEU A 28 1.22 -8.42 -2.10
C LEU A 28 0.23 -8.74 -0.97
N LEU A 29 -1.06 -8.88 -1.27
CA LEU A 29 -2.06 -9.29 -0.28
C LEU A 29 -1.84 -10.73 0.21
N ALA A 30 -1.43 -11.64 -0.67
CA ALA A 30 -1.08 -13.01 -0.29
C ALA A 30 0.20 -13.03 0.57
N GLU A 31 1.19 -12.21 0.24
CA GLU A 31 2.42 -12.07 1.03
C GLU A 31 2.15 -11.46 2.41
N VAL A 32 1.27 -10.45 2.50
CA VAL A 32 0.81 -9.89 3.78
C VAL A 32 0.18 -10.98 4.65
N ALA A 33 -0.76 -11.75 4.10
CA ALA A 33 -1.42 -12.83 4.84
C ALA A 33 -0.40 -13.88 5.34
N ALA A 34 0.55 -14.29 4.49
CA ALA A 34 1.60 -15.22 4.87
C ALA A 34 2.52 -14.66 5.97
N ALA A 35 2.82 -13.37 5.94
CA ALA A 35 3.64 -12.72 6.96
C ALA A 35 2.89 -12.53 8.30
N GLU A 36 1.59 -12.28 8.27
CA GLU A 36 0.72 -12.30 9.45
C GLU A 36 0.74 -13.69 10.10
N ASP A 37 0.49 -14.74 9.32
CA ASP A 37 0.51 -16.13 9.79
C ASP A 37 1.88 -16.51 10.39
N ALA A 38 2.98 -16.10 9.76
CA ALA A 38 4.32 -16.37 10.24
C ALA A 38 4.63 -15.66 11.57
N LEU A 39 4.22 -14.39 11.70
CA LEU A 39 4.41 -13.63 12.93
C LEU A 39 3.58 -14.19 14.08
N ASP A 40 2.34 -14.61 13.81
CA ASP A 40 1.47 -15.21 14.83
C ASP A 40 1.99 -16.59 15.25
N ALA A 41 2.45 -17.42 14.31
CA ALA A 41 3.10 -18.69 14.63
C ALA A 41 4.36 -18.51 15.50
N ALA A 42 5.18 -17.49 15.22
CA ALA A 42 6.36 -17.18 16.01
C ALA A 42 5.99 -16.72 17.44
N ARG A 43 4.93 -15.92 17.59
CA ARG A 43 4.41 -15.50 18.90
C ARG A 43 3.93 -16.69 19.72
N ASP A 44 3.13 -17.57 19.10
CA ASP A 44 2.59 -18.76 19.75
C ASP A 44 3.70 -19.75 20.13
N GLY A 45 4.76 -19.82 19.33
CA GLY A 45 5.95 -20.61 19.58
C GLY A 45 6.90 -20.04 20.65
N GLY A 46 6.64 -18.83 21.17
CA GLY A 46 7.51 -18.17 22.13
C GLY A 46 8.86 -17.76 21.56
N ALA A 47 8.89 -17.35 20.28
CA ALA A 47 10.10 -16.89 19.62
C ALA A 47 10.77 -15.72 20.37
N PRO A 48 12.11 -15.58 20.27
CA PRO A 48 12.83 -14.49 20.90
C PRO A 48 12.39 -13.11 20.38
N ALA A 49 12.58 -12.08 21.20
CA ALA A 49 12.11 -10.73 20.90
C ALA A 49 12.71 -10.16 19.60
N GLU A 50 13.95 -10.52 19.29
CA GLU A 50 14.65 -10.15 18.06
C GLU A 50 13.97 -10.73 16.82
N GLU A 51 13.58 -12.01 16.86
CA GLU A 51 12.88 -12.67 15.75
C GLU A 51 11.48 -12.08 15.54
N LEU A 52 10.75 -11.85 16.64
CA LEU A 52 9.45 -11.17 16.58
C LEU A 52 9.55 -9.74 16.04
N HIS A 53 10.66 -9.05 16.33
CA HIS A 53 10.92 -7.73 15.79
C HIS A 53 11.16 -7.78 14.28
N GLU A 54 12.02 -8.69 13.82
CA GLU A 54 12.32 -8.87 12.38
C GLU A 54 11.07 -9.21 11.57
N LEU A 55 10.27 -10.17 12.04
CA LEU A 55 8.99 -10.53 11.42
C LEU A 55 8.00 -9.37 11.44
N GLY A 56 7.94 -8.62 12.55
CA GLY A 56 7.12 -7.42 12.64
C GLY A 56 7.52 -6.35 11.62
N VAL A 57 8.81 -6.10 11.43
CA VAL A 57 9.31 -5.14 10.43
C VAL A 57 9.05 -5.62 9.00
N ALA A 58 9.18 -6.92 8.74
CA ALA A 58 8.85 -7.52 7.45
C ALA A 58 7.37 -7.30 7.10
N LEU A 59 6.46 -7.58 8.05
CA LEU A 59 5.03 -7.36 7.85
C LEU A 59 4.68 -5.87 7.62
N ASP A 60 5.30 -4.92 8.34
CA ASP A 60 5.10 -3.48 8.08
C ASP A 60 5.52 -3.08 6.65
N THR A 61 6.59 -3.69 6.16
CA THR A 61 7.10 -3.45 4.81
C THR A 61 6.08 -3.93 3.77
N LEU A 62 5.59 -5.17 3.92
CA LEU A 62 4.58 -5.73 3.03
C LEU A 62 3.24 -4.96 3.07
N LEU A 63 2.78 -4.58 4.26
CA LEU A 63 1.59 -3.72 4.41
C LEU A 63 1.78 -2.36 3.73
N THR A 64 2.98 -1.77 3.81
CA THR A 64 3.31 -0.52 3.12
C THR A 64 3.25 -0.68 1.60
N GLU A 65 3.78 -1.78 1.07
CA GLU A 65 3.77 -2.07 -0.37
C GLU A 65 2.36 -2.35 -0.88
N ALA A 66 1.60 -3.19 -0.17
CA ALA A 66 0.20 -3.49 -0.48
C ALA A 66 -0.66 -2.21 -0.47
N MET A 67 -0.50 -1.35 0.55
CA MET A 67 -1.20 -0.07 0.63
C MET A 67 -0.87 0.83 -0.56
N ARG A 68 0.41 0.93 -0.96
CA ARG A 68 0.84 1.72 -2.12
C ARG A 68 0.25 1.19 -3.42
N ALA A 69 0.24 -0.14 -3.60
CA ALA A 69 -0.37 -0.80 -4.75
C ALA A 69 -1.90 -0.59 -4.80
N ALA A 70 -2.58 -0.62 -3.65
CA ALA A 70 -4.01 -0.34 -3.57
C ALA A 70 -4.35 1.11 -3.95
N TYR A 71 -3.57 2.09 -3.49
CA TYR A 71 -3.72 3.47 -3.95
C TYR A 71 -3.35 3.65 -5.44
N ALA A 72 -2.42 2.85 -5.97
CA ALA A 72 -2.15 2.83 -7.40
C ALA A 72 -3.36 2.31 -8.19
N HIS A 73 -4.01 1.23 -7.71
CA HIS A 73 -5.24 0.72 -8.29
C HIS A 73 -6.38 1.76 -8.30
N GLU A 74 -6.56 2.53 -7.21
CA GLU A 74 -7.49 3.67 -7.20
C GLU A 74 -7.18 4.66 -8.34
N ARG A 75 -5.91 5.06 -8.48
CA ARG A 75 -5.50 6.04 -9.50
C ARG A 75 -5.67 5.51 -10.92
N VAL A 76 -5.47 4.21 -11.15
CA VAL A 76 -5.78 3.54 -12.42
C VAL A 76 -7.27 3.65 -12.75
N LEU A 77 -8.15 3.42 -11.78
CA LEU A 77 -9.60 3.56 -11.96
C LEU A 77 -10.05 5.01 -12.19
N VAL A 78 -9.36 5.98 -11.59
CA VAL A 78 -9.56 7.41 -11.86
C VAL A 78 -9.19 7.75 -13.32
N GLY A 79 -8.11 7.16 -13.82
CA GLY A 79 -7.67 7.26 -15.21
C GLY A 79 -6.92 8.57 -15.55
N PRO A 80 -6.48 8.73 -16.81
CA PRO A 80 -5.50 9.77 -17.20
C PRO A 80 -6.01 11.20 -16.98
N LYS A 81 -7.32 11.43 -17.14
CA LYS A 81 -7.93 12.74 -16.91
C LYS A 81 -7.78 13.23 -15.47
N GLY A 82 -7.72 12.31 -14.49
CA GLY A 82 -7.53 12.69 -13.08
C GLY A 82 -6.12 13.13 -12.73
N TYR A 83 -5.11 12.83 -13.56
CA TYR A 83 -3.74 13.33 -13.39
C TYR A 83 -3.57 14.74 -13.93
N MET A 84 -4.41 15.13 -14.89
CA MET A 84 -4.34 16.44 -15.54
C MET A 84 -5.26 17.48 -14.89
N ASP A 85 -6.41 17.07 -14.35
CA ASP A 85 -7.45 17.98 -13.86
C ASP A 85 -8.03 17.54 -12.50
N ARG A 86 -7.92 18.42 -11.50
CA ARG A 86 -8.41 18.19 -10.12
C ARG A 86 -9.92 18.03 -10.02
N ILE A 87 -10.70 18.73 -10.85
CA ILE A 87 -12.17 18.65 -10.88
C ILE A 87 -12.58 17.30 -11.44
N GLN A 88 -11.90 16.85 -12.52
CA GLN A 88 -12.12 15.52 -13.08
C GLN A 88 -11.76 14.42 -12.08
N ARG A 89 -10.64 14.58 -11.37
CA ARG A 89 -10.24 13.67 -10.29
C ARG A 89 -11.32 13.58 -9.21
N ARG A 90 -11.79 14.72 -8.68
CA ARG A 90 -12.83 14.75 -7.64
C ARG A 90 -14.13 14.07 -8.11
N LYS A 91 -14.55 14.30 -9.35
CA LYS A 91 -15.73 13.64 -9.93
C LYS A 91 -15.55 12.13 -10.02
N ARG A 92 -14.36 11.66 -10.40
CA ARG A 92 -14.04 10.22 -10.47
C ARG A 92 -13.98 9.56 -9.09
N LEU A 93 -13.42 10.23 -8.08
CA LEU A 93 -13.39 9.72 -6.70
C LEU A 93 -14.78 9.45 -6.13
N ALA A 94 -15.81 10.17 -6.59
CA ALA A 94 -17.19 9.92 -6.18
C ALA A 94 -17.78 8.64 -6.78
N HIS A 95 -17.16 8.05 -7.82
CA HIS A 95 -17.66 6.87 -8.50
C HIS A 95 -17.59 5.62 -7.59
N PRO A 96 -18.64 4.77 -7.51
CA PRO A 96 -18.69 3.66 -6.56
C PRO A 96 -17.49 2.71 -6.62
N ARG A 97 -17.02 2.35 -7.83
CA ARG A 97 -15.83 1.50 -8.00
C ARG A 97 -14.55 2.14 -7.45
N VAL A 98 -14.38 3.46 -7.62
CA VAL A 98 -13.21 4.17 -7.10
C VAL A 98 -13.30 4.25 -5.58
N LYS A 99 -14.49 4.53 -5.03
CA LYS A 99 -14.71 4.50 -3.57
C LYS A 99 -14.38 3.15 -2.94
N GLN A 100 -14.76 2.04 -3.60
CA GLN A 100 -14.43 0.69 -3.12
C GLN A 100 -12.91 0.48 -3.09
N ALA A 101 -12.20 0.88 -4.15
CA ALA A 101 -10.75 0.80 -4.21
C ALA A 101 -10.07 1.68 -3.13
N THR A 102 -10.54 2.92 -2.94
CA THR A 102 -10.07 3.79 -1.86
C THR A 102 -10.30 3.14 -0.50
N GLY A 103 -11.47 2.52 -0.27
CA GLY A 103 -11.74 1.81 0.98
C GLY A 103 -10.82 0.61 1.22
N VAL A 104 -10.37 -0.09 0.17
CA VAL A 104 -9.34 -1.14 0.30
C VAL A 104 -8.01 -0.52 0.75
N ALA A 105 -7.57 0.55 0.10
CA ALA A 105 -6.32 1.22 0.43
C ALA A 105 -6.31 1.79 1.85
N GLU A 106 -7.42 2.40 2.28
CA GLU A 106 -7.58 2.93 3.64
C GLU A 106 -7.58 1.83 4.69
N ARG A 107 -8.21 0.66 4.44
CA ARG A 107 -8.11 -0.49 5.36
C ARG A 107 -6.67 -0.97 5.52
N LEU A 108 -5.89 -1.02 4.44
CA LEU A 108 -4.47 -1.39 4.51
C LEU A 108 -3.64 -0.34 5.27
N LEU A 109 -3.94 0.95 5.08
CA LEU A 109 -3.32 2.02 5.85
C LEU A 109 -3.62 1.85 7.35
N THR A 110 -4.88 1.61 7.72
CA THR A 110 -5.27 1.35 9.10
C THR A 110 -4.56 0.12 9.67
N ALA A 111 -4.55 -1.01 8.93
CA ALA A 111 -3.86 -2.22 9.36
C ALA A 111 -2.37 -1.96 9.62
N ARG A 112 -1.70 -1.23 8.73
CA ARG A 112 -0.30 -0.80 8.90
C ARG A 112 -0.11 0.07 10.14
N GLU A 113 -0.96 1.06 10.35
CA GLU A 113 -0.85 1.95 11.51
C GLU A 113 -1.06 1.19 12.82
N THR A 114 -2.05 0.29 12.88
CA THR A 114 -2.27 -0.61 14.01
C THR A 114 -1.05 -1.51 14.25
N HIS A 115 -0.50 -2.10 13.19
CA HIS A 115 0.68 -2.96 13.28
C HIS A 115 1.91 -2.21 13.79
N ARG A 116 2.14 -0.97 13.34
CA ARG A 116 3.23 -0.12 13.85
C ARG A 116 3.11 0.20 15.33
N LEU A 117 1.89 0.34 15.82
CA LEU A 117 1.64 0.67 17.22
C LEU A 117 1.77 -0.53 18.15
N HIS A 118 1.40 -1.73 17.68
CA HIS A 118 1.22 -2.88 18.57
C HIS A 118 1.89 -4.18 18.10
N GLY A 119 2.20 -4.29 16.83
CA GLY A 119 2.65 -5.54 16.22
C GLY A 119 4.16 -5.70 16.08
N ILE A 120 4.93 -4.61 16.19
CA ILE A 120 6.40 -4.66 16.16
C ILE A 120 6.94 -4.75 17.59
N GLN A 121 7.62 -5.86 17.90
CA GLN A 121 8.22 -6.06 19.21
C GLN A 121 9.33 -5.04 19.46
N GLY A 122 9.36 -4.42 20.65
CA GLY A 122 10.43 -3.51 21.02
C GLY A 122 11.67 -4.28 21.48
N VAL A 123 12.82 -4.07 20.84
CA VAL A 123 14.10 -4.66 21.26
C VAL A 123 14.94 -3.58 21.96
N PRO A 124 15.44 -3.81 23.19
CA PRO A 124 16.32 -2.85 23.86
C PRO A 124 17.57 -2.61 23.02
N ARG A 125 17.93 -1.34 22.80
CA ARG A 125 19.21 -1.01 22.17
C ARG A 125 20.31 -1.18 23.24
N PRO A 126 21.33 -2.02 23.00
CA PRO A 126 22.45 -2.10 23.94
C PRO A 126 23.14 -0.74 24.00
N VAL A 127 23.19 -0.16 25.19
CA VAL A 127 24.00 1.03 25.50
C VAL A 127 25.45 0.56 25.57
N ALA A 128 26.26 1.00 24.61
CA ALA A 128 27.69 0.76 24.55
C ALA A 128 28.45 1.59 25.59
#